data_AF-S9QB95-F1
#
_entry.id   AF-S9QB95-F1
#
_cell.length_a   1.000
_cell.length_b   1.000
_cell.length_c   1.000
_cell.angle_alpha   90.00
_cell.angle_beta   90.00
_cell.angle_gamma   90.00
#
_symmetry.space_group_name_H-M   'P 1'
#
loop_
_entity.id
_entity.type
_entity.pdbx_description
1 polymer ?
#
loop_
_entity_poly.entity_id
_entity_poly.type
_entity_poly.pdbx_seq_one_letter_code
_entity_poly.pdbx_strand_id
1 'polypeptide(L)'
;MASLTISEIADARDRLACLLADGGSVVRLSPDDTLDACGAQLLACAIRTAEGQGRTLTVEMPEDGPAVELWQSLALDTVATPVPVAVAPVAEVSE
;
A
#
# COMPACT_ATOMS: atom_id res chain seq x y z
N MET A 1 -7.42 11.25 -1.88
CA MET A 1 -6.60 10.51 -2.86
C MET A 1 -5.16 10.56 -2.38
N ALA A 2 -4.64 9.41 -1.97
CA ALA A 2 -3.22 9.23 -1.74
C ALA A 2 -2.52 9.02 -3.09
N SER A 3 -1.36 9.64 -3.27
CA SER A 3 -0.49 9.40 -4.42
C SER A 3 0.85 8.89 -3.90
N LEU A 4 1.25 7.72 -4.39
CA LEU A 4 2.52 7.06 -4.12
C LEU A 4 3.27 6.97 -5.44
N THR A 5 3.65 8.15 -5.94
CA THR A 5 4.38 8.31 -7.20
C THR A 5 5.74 8.95 -6.95
N ILE A 6 6.68 8.83 -7.90
CA ILE A 6 8.03 9.36 -7.78
C ILE A 6 8.07 10.86 -7.46
N SER A 7 7.12 11.64 -7.99
CA SER A 7 7.01 13.08 -7.74
C SER A 7 6.63 13.40 -6.29
N GLU A 8 5.88 12.50 -5.65
CA GLU A 8 5.33 12.65 -4.29
C GLU A 8 6.06 11.72 -3.28
N ILE A 9 7.14 11.07 -3.70
CA ILE A 9 7.75 9.96 -2.96
C ILE A 9 8.37 10.40 -1.64
N ALA A 10 8.84 11.64 -1.55
CA ALA A 10 9.40 12.21 -0.33
C ALA A 10 8.31 12.35 0.74
N ASP A 11 7.15 12.90 0.37
CA ASP A 11 6.01 13.05 1.27
C ASP A 11 5.40 11.70 1.64
N ALA A 12 5.35 10.76 0.68
CA ALA A 12 4.94 9.38 0.93
C ALA A 12 5.85 8.69 1.95
N ARG A 13 7.17 8.85 1.82
CA ARG A 13 8.15 8.30 2.76
C ARG A 13 7.96 8.87 4.15
N ASP A 14 7.81 10.19 4.26
CA ASP A 14 7.69 10.84 5.56
C ASP A 14 6.38 10.44 6.25
N ARG A 15 5.27 10.31 5.50
CA ARG A 15 4.01 9.75 6.02
C ARG A 15 4.16 8.32 6.52
N LEU A 16 4.85 7.44 5.78
CA LEU A 16 5.11 6.07 6.21
C LEU A 16 5.99 6.01 7.45
N ALA A 17 7.01 6.87 7.54
CA ALA A 17 7.87 6.97 8.71
C ALA A 17 7.08 7.39 9.96
N CYS A 18 6.20 8.39 9.84
CA CYS A 18 5.28 8.78 10.91
C CYS A 18 4.35 7.64 11.30
N LEU A 19 3.72 6.97 10.34
CA LEU A 19 2.83 5.84 10.59
C LEU A 19 3.55 4.72 11.37
N LEU A 20 4.77 4.39 10.98
CA LEU A 20 5.58 3.41 11.70
C LEU A 20 5.92 3.91 13.11
N ALA A 21 6.36 5.16 13.27
CA ALA A 21 6.67 5.74 14.58
C ALA A 21 5.46 5.73 15.54
N ASP A 22 4.27 6.00 15.02
CA ASP A 22 3.02 6.11 15.78
C ASP A 22 2.39 4.76 16.15
N GLY A 23 3.02 3.64 15.78
CA GLY A 23 2.46 2.31 16.08
C GLY A 23 1.54 1.77 15.00
N GLY A 24 1.33 2.49 13.89
CA GLY A 24 0.49 2.07 12.78
C GLY A 24 0.96 0.74 12.16
N SER A 25 -0.01 -0.08 11.77
CA SER A 25 0.23 -1.44 11.25
C SER A 25 -0.50 -1.72 9.93
N VAL A 26 -1.27 -0.75 9.40
CA VAL A 26 -2.02 -0.94 8.16
C VAL A 26 -1.92 0.30 7.26
N VAL A 27 -1.62 0.08 5.99
CA VAL A 27 -1.73 1.06 4.90
C VAL A 27 -2.82 0.57 3.96
N ARG A 28 -3.83 1.39 3.70
CA ARG A 28 -4.92 1.06 2.78
C ARG A 28 -4.78 1.88 1.50
N LEU A 29 -4.75 1.20 0.36
CA LEU A 29 -4.88 1.84 -0.95
C LEU A 29 -6.32 1.72 -1.43
N SER A 30 -6.85 2.84 -1.91
CA SER A 30 -8.15 2.91 -2.57
C SER A 30 -7.99 2.72 -4.09
N PRO A 31 -9.04 2.34 -4.83
CA PRO A 31 -8.99 2.24 -6.29
C PRO A 31 -8.59 3.55 -6.99
N ASP A 32 -8.91 4.70 -6.37
CA ASP A 32 -8.61 6.03 -6.85
C ASP A 32 -7.18 6.51 -6.53
N ASP A 33 -6.42 5.72 -5.76
CA ASP A 33 -5.05 6.07 -5.40
C ASP A 33 -4.09 5.73 -6.54
N THR A 34 -3.11 6.59 -6.77
CA THR A 34 -2.09 6.38 -7.81
C THR A 34 -0.86 5.74 -7.19
N LEU A 35 -0.41 4.62 -7.75
CA LEU A 35 0.78 3.90 -7.34
C LEU A 35 1.68 3.68 -8.56
N ASP A 36 2.95 4.07 -8.47
CA ASP A 36 3.98 3.72 -9.45
C ASP A 36 5.04 2.79 -8.85
N ALA A 37 6.02 2.41 -9.67
CA ALA A 37 7.04 1.46 -9.25
C ALA A 37 7.86 1.95 -8.04
N CYS A 38 8.12 3.25 -7.93
CA CYS A 38 8.83 3.82 -6.78
C CYS A 38 7.98 3.75 -5.53
N GLY A 39 6.68 4.07 -5.62
CA GLY A 39 5.74 3.91 -4.52
C GLY A 39 5.61 2.47 -4.05
N ALA A 40 5.53 1.52 -4.98
CA ALA A 40 5.43 0.09 -4.67
C ALA A 40 6.69 -0.42 -3.94
N GLN A 41 7.88 -0.03 -4.41
CA GLN A 41 9.15 -0.34 -3.75
C GLN A 41 9.23 0.29 -2.34
N LEU A 42 8.77 1.53 -2.19
CA LEU A 42 8.74 2.21 -0.90
C LEU A 42 7.85 1.46 0.11
N LEU A 43 6.67 1.01 -0.32
CA LEU A 43 5.78 0.18 0.51
C LEU A 43 6.43 -1.14 0.90
N ALA A 44 7.05 -1.85 -0.05
CA ALA A 44 7.78 -3.10 0.25
C ALA A 44 8.92 -2.87 1.26
N CYS A 45 9.68 -1.78 1.12
CA CYS A 45 10.70 -1.38 2.09
C CYS A 45 10.11 -1.07 3.47
N ALA A 46 8.96 -0.40 3.54
CA ALA A 46 8.29 -0.11 4.81
C ALA A 46 7.84 -1.39 5.52
N ILE A 47 7.32 -2.38 4.79
CA ILE A 47 6.96 -3.69 5.34
C ILE A 47 8.19 -4.38 5.93
N ARG A 48 9.27 -4.49 5.15
CA ARG A 48 10.54 -5.07 5.60
C ARG A 48 11.13 -4.36 6.80
N THR A 49 10.99 -3.04 6.87
CA THR A 49 11.47 -2.24 8.00
C THR A 49 10.68 -2.55 9.27
N ALA A 50 9.35 -2.65 9.16
CA ALA A 50 8.50 -3.04 10.27
C ALA A 50 8.84 -4.46 10.77
N GLU A 51 9.01 -5.41 9.86
CA GLU A 51 9.40 -6.79 10.19
C GLU A 51 10.75 -6.86 10.93
N GLY A 52 11.74 -6.09 10.46
CA GLY A 52 13.05 -5.97 11.12
C GLY A 52 12.97 -5.39 12.53
N GLN A 53 11.91 -4.67 12.86
CA GLN A 53 11.61 -4.14 14.19
C GLN A 53 10.69 -5.06 15.02
N GLY A 54 10.36 -6.26 14.53
CA GLY A 54 9.45 -7.19 15.18
C GLY A 54 7.98 -6.76 15.12
N ARG A 55 7.62 -5.92 14.14
CA ARG A 55 6.26 -5.42 13.91
C ARG A 55 5.74 -5.90 12.57
N THR A 56 4.42 -5.90 12.41
CA THR A 56 3.77 -6.23 11.13
C THR A 56 3.16 -4.97 10.55
N LEU A 57 3.48 -4.68 9.29
CA LEU A 57 2.83 -3.67 8.47
C LEU A 57 2.09 -4.38 7.33
N THR A 58 0.77 -4.25 7.31
CA THR A 58 -0.09 -4.79 6.27
C THR A 58 -0.38 -3.71 5.24
N VAL A 59 -0.19 -4.02 3.97
CA VAL A 59 -0.66 -3.16 2.87
C VAL A 59 -1.89 -3.80 2.27
N GLU A 60 -3.03 -3.13 2.42
CA GLU A 60 -4.30 -3.51 1.84
C GLU A 60 -4.45 -2.87 0.46
N MET A 61 -4.65 -3.70 -0.57
CA MET A 61 -4.83 -3.25 -1.96
C MET A 61 -6.14 -3.80 -2.56
N PRO A 62 -6.81 -3.07 -3.47
CA PRO A 62 -7.97 -3.59 -4.21
C PRO A 62 -7.55 -4.78 -5.07
N GLU A 63 -8.26 -5.93 -4.96
CA GLU A 63 -7.82 -7.21 -5.56
C GLU A 63 -7.62 -7.16 -7.09
N ASP A 64 -8.47 -6.39 -7.79
CA ASP A 64 -8.43 -6.21 -9.26
C ASP A 64 -7.93 -4.81 -9.66
N GLY A 65 -7.17 -4.15 -8.79
CA GLY A 65 -6.66 -2.80 -9.03
C GLY A 65 -5.31 -2.77 -9.75
N PRO A 66 -4.98 -1.66 -10.45
CA PRO A 66 -3.67 -1.48 -11.10
C PRO A 66 -2.48 -1.58 -10.13
N ALA A 67 -2.72 -1.35 -8.83
CA ALA A 67 -1.73 -1.52 -7.78
C ALA A 67 -1.29 -2.98 -7.59
N VAL A 68 -2.20 -3.94 -7.67
CA VAL A 68 -1.90 -5.37 -7.53
C VAL A 68 -1.15 -5.89 -8.75
N GLU A 69 -1.59 -5.50 -9.96
CA GLU A 69 -0.90 -5.84 -11.20
C GLU A 69 0.55 -5.31 -11.20
N LEU A 70 0.74 -4.06 -10.77
CA LEU A 70 2.06 -3.46 -10.65
C LEU A 70 2.92 -4.21 -9.63
N TRP A 71 2.37 -4.56 -8.46
CA TRP A 71 3.07 -5.30 -7.42
C TRP A 71 3.61 -6.64 -7.93
N GLN A 72 2.75 -7.40 -8.62
CA GLN A 72 3.10 -8.68 -9.23
C GLN A 72 4.12 -8.52 -10.35
N SER A 73 3.99 -7.48 -11.20
CA SER A 73 4.94 -7.22 -12.29
C SER A 73 6.37 -6.94 -11.80
N LEU A 74 6.49 -6.42 -10.58
CA LEU A 74 7.75 -6.12 -9.90
C LEU A 74 8.26 -7.29 -9.04
N ALA A 75 7.54 -8.41 -9.01
CA ALA A 75 7.82 -9.57 -8.16
C ALA A 75 7.97 -9.22 -6.66
N LEU A 76 7.25 -8.19 -6.19
CA LEU A 76 7.36 -7.71 -4.81
C LEU A 76 6.71 -8.68 -3.81
N ASP A 77 5.86 -9.60 -4.27
CA ASP A 77 5.34 -10.74 -3.53
C ASP A 77 6.44 -11.64 -2.92
N THR A 78 7.63 -11.66 -3.53
CA THR A 78 8.80 -12.37 -2.98
C THR A 78 9.43 -11.65 -1.76
N VAL A 79 9.12 -10.37 -1.59
CA VAL A 79 9.68 -9.48 -0.56
C VAL A 79 8.66 -9.22 0.54
N ALA A 80 7.39 -9.01 0.16
CA ALA A 80 6.28 -8.76 1.05
C ALA A 80 4.95 -9.12 0.36
N THR A 81 4.07 -9.82 1.09
CA THR A 81 2.75 -10.22 0.59
C THR A 81 1.70 -9.18 1.00
N PRO A 82 1.11 -8.41 0.05
CA PRO A 82 0.01 -7.51 0.37
C PRO A 82 -1.24 -8.32 0.69
N VAL A 83 -2.17 -7.72 1.44
CA VAL A 83 -3.48 -8.32 1.71
C VAL A 83 -4.46 -7.78 0.66
N PRO A 84 -4.96 -8.61 -0.25
CA PRO A 84 -5.99 -8.19 -1.19
C PRO A 84 -7.31 -7.98 -0.42
N VAL A 85 -7.98 -6.86 -0.67
CA VAL A 85 -9.25 -6.51 -0.02
C VAL A 85 -10.32 -6.34 -1.08
N ALA A 86 -11.36 -7.18 -1.00
CA ALA A 86 -12.56 -7.06 -1.82
C ALA A 86 -13.18 -5.68 -1.62
N VAL A 87 -13.24 -4.88 -2.69
CA VAL A 87 -13.99 -3.63 -2.66
C VAL A 87 -15.47 -4.02 -2.67
N ALA A 88 -16.13 -3.92 -1.52
CA ALA A 88 -17.56 -4.16 -1.47
C ALA A 88 -18.26 -3.22 -2.47
N PRO A 89 -19.16 -3.73 -3.33
CA PRO A 89 -19.96 -2.86 -4.17
C PRO A 89 -20.73 -1.93 -3.23
N VAL A 90 -20.62 -0.62 -3.46
CA VAL A 90 -21.44 0.36 -2.78
C VAL A 90 -22.89 -0.08 -3.02
N ALA A 91 -23.58 -0.52 -1.97
CA ALA A 91 -24.96 -0.91 -2.09
C ALA A 91 -25.72 0.31 -2.64
N GLU A 92 -26.24 0.20 -3.86
CA GLU A 92 -27.19 1.14 -4.40
C GLU A 92 -28.31 1.30 -3.38
N VAL A 93 -28.43 2.51 -2.82
CA VAL A 93 -29.57 2.89 -2.00
C VAL A 93 -30.77 2.84 -2.94
N SER A 94 -31.59 1.80 -2.83
CA SER A 94 -32.89 1.75 -3.50
C SER A 94 -33.78 2.86 -2.91
N GLU A 95 -34.18 3.81 -3.76
CA GLU A 95 -35.21 4.81 -3.49
C GLU A 95 -36.59 4.21 -3.20
#